data_AF-A0A973KMX8-F1
#
_entry.id   AF-A0A973KMX8-F1
#
_cell.length_a   1.000
_cell.length_b   1.000
_cell.length_c   1.000
_cell.angle_alpha   90.00
_cell.angle_beta   90.00
_cell.angle_gamma   90.00
#
_symmetry.space_group_name_H-M   'P 1'
#
loop_
_entity.id
_entity.type
_entity.pdbx_description
1 polymer ?
#
loop_
_entity_poly.entity_id
_entity_poly.type
_entity_poly.pdbx_seq_one_letter_code
_entity_poly.pdbx_strand_id
1 'polypeptide(L)'
;MTPIRHNSSDSDAVLDAVRDCVLAVGVRRTTLTDVARRAGVSRMTLYRRWPDVRTLVGDLMTREWVDVATRAIPERRTEADARSLLVEGLVAGVESFRAHPLFRKIVDVDPELLLPYVLDRRGASQIALLELLADGLKQGHADGSVRVGHPERQARSLLLVVQSFTLSLRTMTDEDDAELSSAAFLTELRSILERTLTP
;
A
#
# COMPACT_ATOMS: atom_id res chain seq x y z
N MET A 1 -14.72 -25.55 -27.86
CA MET A 1 -14.91 -24.14 -27.49
C MET A 1 -14.41 -23.97 -26.06
N THR A 2 -13.13 -23.63 -25.91
CA THR A 2 -12.38 -23.67 -24.65
C THR A 2 -12.53 -22.33 -23.93
N PRO A 3 -12.70 -22.28 -22.59
CA PRO A 3 -12.91 -21.02 -21.89
C PRO A 3 -11.62 -20.21 -21.89
N ILE A 4 -11.76 -18.95 -22.24
CA ILE A 4 -10.72 -17.94 -22.38
C ILE A 4 -10.00 -17.73 -21.04
N ARG A 5 -8.76 -18.21 -20.94
CA ARG A 5 -7.81 -17.91 -19.85
C ARG A 5 -7.26 -16.45 -19.88
N HIS A 6 -7.83 -15.55 -20.69
CA HIS A 6 -7.31 -14.17 -20.84
C HIS A 6 -7.66 -13.20 -19.70
N ASN A 7 -8.50 -13.57 -18.72
CA ASN A 7 -9.06 -12.56 -17.83
C ASN A 7 -8.05 -11.99 -16.82
N SER A 8 -7.00 -12.72 -16.44
CA SER A 8 -5.94 -12.20 -15.55
C SER A 8 -4.82 -11.51 -16.34
N SER A 9 -4.32 -12.14 -17.41
CA SER A 9 -3.22 -11.59 -18.23
C SER A 9 -3.58 -10.25 -18.87
N ASP A 10 -4.81 -10.11 -19.38
CA ASP A 10 -5.25 -8.86 -19.98
C ASP A 10 -5.49 -7.78 -18.93
N SER A 11 -5.88 -8.17 -17.70
CA SER A 11 -5.99 -7.23 -16.59
C SER A 11 -4.62 -6.71 -16.21
N ASP A 12 -3.63 -7.59 -16.09
CA ASP A 12 -2.27 -7.20 -15.72
C ASP A 12 -1.65 -6.29 -16.78
N ALA A 13 -1.81 -6.61 -18.07
CA ALA A 13 -1.35 -5.77 -19.17
C ALA A 13 -2.03 -4.38 -19.19
N VAL A 14 -3.33 -4.32 -18.89
CA VAL A 14 -4.04 -3.04 -18.78
C VAL A 14 -3.57 -2.24 -17.57
N LEU A 15 -3.37 -2.89 -16.42
CA LEU A 15 -2.85 -2.26 -15.20
C LEU A 15 -1.42 -1.73 -15.40
N ASP A 16 -0.57 -2.46 -16.10
CA ASP A 16 0.78 -2.00 -16.49
C ASP A 16 0.71 -0.79 -17.44
N ALA A 17 -0.19 -0.83 -18.43
CA ALA A 17 -0.38 0.28 -19.35
C ALA A 17 -0.87 1.55 -18.65
N VAL A 18 -1.82 1.45 -17.71
CA VAL A 18 -2.24 2.64 -16.93
C VAL A 18 -1.14 3.10 -15.99
N ARG A 19 -0.35 2.20 -15.39
CA ARG A 19 0.81 2.56 -14.56
C ARG A 19 1.77 3.45 -15.33
N ASP A 20 2.15 3.02 -16.53
CA ASP A 20 3.03 3.79 -17.40
C ASP A 20 2.47 5.16 -17.78
N CYS A 21 1.18 5.23 -18.15
CA CYS A 21 0.51 6.48 -18.46
C CYS A 21 0.50 7.44 -17.25
N VAL A 22 0.17 6.94 -16.07
CA VAL A 22 0.15 7.73 -14.83
C VAL A 22 1.54 8.23 -14.48
N LEU A 23 2.57 7.38 -14.57
CA LEU A 23 3.95 7.81 -14.32
C LEU A 23 4.40 8.91 -15.30
N ALA A 24 4.02 8.79 -16.57
CA ALA A 24 4.36 9.77 -17.60
C ALA A 24 3.66 11.12 -17.40
N VAL A 25 2.33 11.14 -17.25
CA VAL A 25 1.55 12.39 -17.34
C VAL A 25 0.67 12.70 -16.14
N GLY A 26 0.62 11.84 -15.13
CA GLY A 26 -0.30 11.93 -14.00
C GLY A 26 -1.68 11.37 -14.34
N VAL A 27 -2.50 11.19 -13.30
CA VAL A 27 -3.85 10.61 -13.40
C VAL A 27 -4.78 11.54 -14.15
N ARG A 28 -4.77 12.84 -13.86
CA ARG A 28 -5.66 13.82 -14.50
C ARG A 28 -5.52 13.89 -16.03
N ARG A 29 -4.34 13.61 -16.57
CA ARG A 29 -4.05 13.64 -18.01
C ARG A 29 -4.09 12.26 -18.67
N THR A 30 -4.31 11.20 -17.90
CA THR A 30 -4.45 9.85 -18.44
C THR A 30 -5.86 9.64 -18.96
N THR A 31 -6.02 9.04 -20.14
CA THR A 31 -7.33 8.67 -20.70
C THR A 31 -7.45 7.17 -20.91
N LEU A 32 -8.66 6.63 -20.80
CA LEU A 32 -8.93 5.21 -21.11
C LEU A 32 -8.57 4.87 -22.57
N THR A 33 -8.64 5.83 -23.48
CA THR A 33 -8.22 5.63 -24.88
C THR A 33 -6.71 5.44 -25.00
N ASP A 34 -5.91 6.25 -24.30
CA ASP A 34 -4.46 6.11 -24.28
C ASP A 34 -4.03 4.79 -23.66
N VAL A 35 -4.68 4.40 -22.56
CA VAL A 35 -4.42 3.11 -21.91
C VAL A 35 -4.77 1.95 -22.84
N ALA A 36 -5.95 1.96 -23.47
CA ALA A 36 -6.37 0.89 -24.39
C ALA A 36 -5.37 0.74 -25.56
N ARG A 37 -4.94 1.86 -26.15
CA ARG A 37 -3.91 1.87 -27.20
C ARG A 37 -2.60 1.27 -26.72
N ARG A 38 -2.15 1.63 -25.50
CA ARG A 38 -0.89 1.13 -24.92
C ARG A 38 -0.97 -0.35 -24.55
N ALA A 39 -2.09 -0.80 -24.00
CA ALA A 39 -2.33 -2.20 -23.64
C ALA A 39 -2.63 -3.10 -24.85
N GLY A 40 -2.79 -2.55 -26.06
CA GLY A 40 -3.14 -3.32 -27.25
C GLY A 40 -4.56 -3.90 -27.24
N VAL A 41 -5.47 -3.34 -26.44
CA VAL A 41 -6.86 -3.80 -26.30
C VAL A 41 -7.85 -2.83 -26.93
N SER A 42 -9.05 -3.32 -27.29
CA SER A 42 -10.12 -2.43 -27.77
C SER A 42 -10.62 -1.52 -26.65
N ARG A 43 -11.04 -0.29 -26.99
CA ARG A 43 -11.71 0.62 -26.04
C ARG A 43 -12.92 -0.04 -25.39
N MET A 44 -13.72 -0.79 -26.16
CA MET A 44 -14.92 -1.47 -25.67
C MET A 44 -14.58 -2.51 -24.58
N THR A 45 -13.46 -3.23 -24.74
CA THR A 45 -12.96 -4.17 -23.72
C THR A 45 -12.66 -3.46 -22.41
N LEU A 46 -12.02 -2.29 -22.49
CA LEU A 46 -11.62 -1.51 -21.33
C LEU A 46 -12.83 -0.86 -20.64
N TYR A 47 -13.69 -0.16 -21.38
CA TYR A 47 -14.89 0.52 -20.85
C TYR A 47 -15.89 -0.44 -20.19
N ARG A 48 -15.97 -1.70 -20.65
CA ARG A 48 -16.85 -2.72 -20.04
C ARG A 48 -16.47 -3.01 -18.59
N ARG A 49 -15.18 -2.92 -18.25
CA ARG A 49 -14.65 -3.23 -16.91
C ARG A 49 -14.37 -1.99 -16.08
N TRP A 50 -13.86 -0.93 -16.72
CA TRP A 50 -13.56 0.33 -16.07
C TRP A 50 -14.35 1.45 -16.73
N PRO A 51 -15.42 1.95 -16.09
CA PRO A 51 -16.24 3.01 -16.66
C PRO A 51 -15.48 4.34 -16.77
N ASP A 52 -14.45 4.53 -15.94
CA ASP A 52 -13.61 5.73 -15.92
C ASP A 52 -12.17 5.42 -15.49
N VAL A 53 -11.27 6.38 -15.72
CA VAL A 53 -9.83 6.29 -15.37
C VAL A 53 -9.63 6.18 -13.87
N ARG A 54 -10.47 6.80 -13.04
CA ARG A 54 -10.31 6.76 -11.58
C ARG A 54 -10.55 5.35 -11.04
N THR A 55 -11.55 4.65 -11.56
CA THR A 55 -11.84 3.24 -11.23
C THR A 55 -10.66 2.36 -11.63
N LEU A 56 -10.12 2.54 -12.84
CA LEU A 56 -8.94 1.81 -13.31
C LEU A 56 -7.69 2.07 -12.44
N VAL A 57 -7.46 3.33 -12.06
CA VAL A 57 -6.34 3.70 -11.18
C VAL A 57 -6.55 3.16 -9.76
N GLY A 58 -7.79 3.07 -9.27
CA GLY A 58 -8.10 2.44 -7.99
C GLY A 58 -7.72 0.95 -7.96
N ASP A 59 -7.97 0.22 -9.05
CA ASP A 59 -7.54 -1.17 -9.20
C ASP A 59 -6.02 -1.29 -9.31
N LEU A 60 -5.36 -0.39 -10.07
CA LEU A 60 -3.90 -0.29 -10.12
C LEU A 60 -3.32 -0.08 -8.72
N MET A 61 -3.82 0.91 -7.99
CA MET A 61 -3.42 1.19 -6.61
C MET A 61 -3.58 -0.04 -5.73
N THR A 62 -4.71 -0.75 -5.84
CA THR A 62 -4.93 -1.97 -5.07
C THR A 62 -3.87 -3.03 -5.36
N ARG A 63 -3.56 -3.28 -6.64
CA ARG A 63 -2.51 -4.22 -7.05
C ARG A 63 -1.15 -3.83 -6.47
N GLU A 64 -0.73 -2.59 -6.68
CA GLU A 64 0.61 -2.12 -6.29
C GLU A 64 0.77 -2.07 -4.76
N TRP A 65 -0.24 -1.61 -4.02
CA TRP A 65 -0.17 -1.51 -2.56
C TRP A 65 -0.17 -2.88 -1.87
N VAL A 66 -0.93 -3.84 -2.39
CA VAL A 66 -0.90 -5.22 -1.88
C VAL A 66 0.47 -5.84 -2.19
N ASP A 67 0.99 -5.69 -3.41
CA ASP A 67 2.31 -6.22 -3.78
C ASP A 67 3.44 -5.64 -2.92
N VAL A 68 3.45 -4.32 -2.69
CA VAL A 68 4.43 -3.66 -1.80
C VAL A 68 4.33 -4.22 -0.39
N ALA A 69 3.13 -4.33 0.17
CA ALA A 69 2.97 -4.83 1.53
C ALA A 69 3.34 -6.30 1.66
N THR A 70 2.99 -7.14 0.69
CA THR A 70 3.35 -8.57 0.70
C THR A 70 4.86 -8.75 0.62
N ARG A 71 5.57 -7.96 -0.19
CA ARG A 71 7.04 -8.00 -0.27
C ARG A 71 7.73 -7.47 0.99
N ALA A 72 7.07 -6.61 1.76
CA ALA A 72 7.59 -6.12 3.02
C ALA A 72 7.47 -7.13 4.18
N ILE A 73 6.68 -8.20 4.02
CA ILE A 73 6.55 -9.24 5.06
C ILE A 73 7.89 -9.99 5.14
N PRO A 74 8.59 -9.98 6.29
CA PRO A 74 9.85 -10.70 6.43
C PRO A 74 9.63 -12.20 6.35
N GLU A 75 10.64 -12.92 5.85
CA GLU A 75 10.65 -14.38 5.91
C GLU A 75 10.60 -14.86 7.37
N ARG A 76 9.86 -15.94 7.64
CA ARG A 76 9.81 -16.51 8.99
C ARG A 76 11.19 -17.06 9.35
N ARG A 77 11.71 -16.60 10.49
CA ARG A 77 12.98 -17.06 11.06
C ARG A 77 12.70 -17.76 12.38
N THR A 78 13.40 -18.87 12.66
CA THR A 78 13.16 -19.72 13.83
C THR A 78 13.28 -18.98 15.16
N GLU A 79 14.10 -17.94 15.22
CA GLU A 79 14.39 -17.17 16.45
C GLU A 79 13.53 -15.90 16.59
N ALA A 80 12.76 -15.52 15.55
CA ALA A 80 11.99 -14.29 15.56
C ALA A 80 10.54 -14.52 16.01
N ASP A 81 10.11 -13.77 17.03
CA ASP A 81 8.71 -13.75 17.47
C ASP A 81 7.81 -12.99 16.47
N ALA A 82 6.50 -13.24 16.52
CA ALA A 82 5.56 -12.62 15.57
C ALA A 82 5.52 -11.09 15.72
N ARG A 83 5.70 -10.55 16.93
CA ARG A 83 5.81 -9.10 17.15
C ARG A 83 6.98 -8.50 16.37
N SER A 84 8.16 -9.10 16.43
CA SER A 84 9.37 -8.60 15.77
C SER A 84 9.21 -8.60 14.25
N LEU A 85 8.66 -9.69 13.69
CA LEU A 85 8.35 -9.78 12.26
C LEU A 85 7.29 -8.75 11.83
N LEU A 86 6.26 -8.52 12.67
CA LEU A 86 5.22 -7.53 12.39
C LEU A 86 5.78 -6.10 12.39
N VAL A 87 6.62 -5.75 13.38
CA VAL A 87 7.28 -4.44 13.46
C VAL A 87 8.22 -4.24 12.27
N GLU A 88 9.06 -5.22 11.97
CA GLU A 88 10.00 -5.18 10.85
C GLU A 88 9.26 -4.97 9.53
N GLY A 89 8.20 -5.75 9.28
CA GLY A 89 7.41 -5.62 8.05
C GLY A 89 6.65 -4.31 7.93
N LEU A 90 6.15 -3.76 9.05
CA LEU A 90 5.49 -2.45 9.06
C LEU A 90 6.46 -1.31 8.72
N VAL A 91 7.65 -1.31 9.32
CA VAL A 91 8.67 -0.28 9.03
C VAL A 91 9.17 -0.39 7.59
N ALA A 92 9.51 -1.61 7.13
CA ALA A 92 9.90 -1.87 5.74
C ALA A 92 8.78 -1.50 4.76
N GLY A 93 7.53 -1.73 5.14
CA GLY A 93 6.35 -1.33 4.38
C GLY A 93 6.30 0.19 4.19
N VAL A 94 6.39 0.97 5.27
CA VAL A 94 6.40 2.45 5.18
C VAL A 94 7.52 2.94 4.27
N GLU A 95 8.73 2.41 4.41
CA GLU A 95 9.87 2.75 3.55
C GLU A 95 9.59 2.42 2.08
N SER A 96 9.10 1.21 1.80
CA SER A 96 8.81 0.73 0.46
C SER A 96 7.71 1.53 -0.23
N PHE A 97 6.63 1.87 0.48
CA PHE A 97 5.58 2.75 -0.03
C PHE A 97 6.12 4.14 -0.39
N ARG A 98 6.94 4.73 0.49
CA ARG A 98 7.55 6.05 0.25
C ARG A 98 8.58 6.03 -0.88
N ALA A 99 9.21 4.89 -1.13
CA ALA A 99 10.10 4.68 -2.27
C ALA A 99 9.36 4.42 -3.58
N HIS A 100 8.08 4.00 -3.53
CA HIS A 100 7.36 3.52 -4.69
C HIS A 100 7.09 4.65 -5.72
N PRO A 101 7.46 4.48 -7.01
CA PRO A 101 7.32 5.53 -8.02
C PRO A 101 5.88 6.02 -8.21
N LEU A 102 4.91 5.10 -8.21
CA LEU A 102 3.49 5.47 -8.34
C LEU A 102 3.01 6.27 -7.12
N PHE A 103 3.50 5.94 -5.92
CA PHE A 103 3.09 6.62 -4.69
C PHE A 103 3.58 8.06 -4.71
N ARG A 104 4.88 8.25 -5.00
CA ARG A 104 5.49 9.57 -5.18
C ARG A 104 4.74 10.38 -6.25
N LYS A 105 4.49 9.77 -7.42
CA LYS A 105 3.75 10.44 -8.50
C LYS A 105 2.37 10.92 -8.06
N ILE A 106 1.61 10.09 -7.36
CA ILE A 106 0.28 10.47 -6.85
C ILE A 106 0.40 11.60 -5.83
N VAL A 107 1.31 11.49 -4.85
CA VAL A 107 1.48 12.52 -3.82
C VAL A 107 1.91 13.86 -4.42
N ASP A 108 2.81 13.86 -5.40
CA ASP A 108 3.36 15.09 -5.98
C ASP A 108 2.44 15.74 -7.03
N VAL A 109 1.62 14.94 -7.75
CA VAL A 109 0.88 15.43 -8.93
C VAL A 109 -0.64 15.34 -8.79
N ASP A 110 -1.15 14.33 -8.09
CA ASP A 110 -2.59 14.06 -7.99
C ASP A 110 -3.02 13.66 -6.55
N PRO A 111 -2.66 14.44 -5.51
CA PRO A 111 -2.87 14.06 -4.11
C PRO A 111 -4.35 13.89 -3.74
N GLU A 112 -5.26 14.54 -4.47
CA GLU A 112 -6.71 14.43 -4.26
C GLU A 112 -7.23 13.01 -4.48
N LEU A 113 -6.46 12.15 -5.15
CA LEU A 113 -6.78 10.73 -5.31
C LEU A 113 -6.73 9.97 -3.97
N LEU A 114 -5.92 10.43 -3.01
CA LEU A 114 -5.75 9.78 -1.72
C LEU A 114 -6.82 10.20 -0.70
N LEU A 115 -7.40 11.40 -0.84
CA LEU A 115 -8.32 11.98 0.13
C LEU A 115 -9.48 11.06 0.53
N PRO A 116 -10.17 10.35 -0.39
CA PRO A 116 -11.25 9.44 0.00
C PRO A 116 -10.78 8.33 0.96
N TYR A 117 -9.54 7.86 0.82
CA TYR A 117 -8.96 6.78 1.62
C TYR A 117 -8.39 7.22 2.96
N VAL A 118 -8.23 8.54 3.13
CA VAL A 118 -7.77 9.15 4.38
C VAL A 118 -8.94 9.63 5.22
N LEU A 119 -9.99 10.18 4.59
CA LEU A 119 -11.02 10.95 5.28
C LEU A 119 -12.43 10.36 5.21
N ASP A 120 -12.75 9.55 4.20
CA ASP A 120 -14.15 9.18 3.90
C ASP A 120 -14.39 7.67 4.08
N ARG A 121 -13.60 6.82 3.41
CA ARG A 121 -13.84 5.38 3.35
C ARG A 121 -12.56 4.55 3.27
N ARG A 122 -12.65 3.26 3.60
CA ARG A 122 -11.56 2.30 3.33
C ARG A 122 -11.59 1.83 1.88
N GLY A 123 -10.42 1.76 1.25
CA GLY A 123 -10.21 1.14 -0.07
C GLY A 123 -9.95 -0.37 0.01
N ALA A 124 -9.97 -1.05 -1.15
CA ALA A 124 -9.70 -2.48 -1.24
C ALA A 124 -8.30 -2.86 -0.72
N SER A 125 -7.27 -2.04 -1.02
CA SER A 125 -5.94 -2.23 -0.44
C SER A 125 -5.96 -2.16 1.09
N GLN A 126 -6.56 -1.12 1.68
CA GLN A 126 -6.64 -1.01 3.15
C GLN A 126 -7.38 -2.18 3.78
N ILE A 127 -8.43 -2.72 3.14
CA ILE A 127 -9.13 -3.92 3.62
C ILE A 127 -8.17 -5.12 3.63
N ALA A 128 -7.46 -5.38 2.53
CA ALA A 128 -6.49 -6.46 2.44
C ALA A 128 -5.34 -6.31 3.45
N LEU A 129 -4.82 -5.09 3.65
CA LEU A 129 -3.78 -4.81 4.64
C LEU A 129 -4.28 -5.05 6.07
N LEU A 130 -5.53 -4.69 6.38
CA LEU A 130 -6.10 -4.95 7.70
C LEU A 130 -6.24 -6.45 7.98
N GLU A 131 -6.56 -7.26 6.97
CA GLU A 131 -6.60 -8.72 7.10
C GLU A 131 -5.22 -9.28 7.41
N LEU A 132 -4.19 -8.87 6.65
CA LEU A 132 -2.79 -9.26 6.90
C LEU A 132 -2.33 -8.87 8.32
N LEU A 133 -2.63 -7.65 8.75
CA LEU A 133 -2.28 -7.16 10.09
C LEU A 133 -3.01 -7.94 11.19
N ALA A 134 -4.30 -8.21 11.00
CA ALA A 134 -5.08 -8.96 11.98
C ALA A 134 -4.54 -10.40 12.14
N ASP A 135 -4.10 -11.02 11.05
CA ASP A 135 -3.53 -12.37 11.10
C ASP A 135 -2.14 -12.39 11.75
N GLY A 136 -1.30 -11.38 11.50
CA GLY A 136 -0.03 -11.21 12.23
C GLY A 136 -0.23 -10.98 13.73
N LEU A 137 -1.22 -10.16 14.10
CA LEU A 137 -1.58 -9.92 15.50
C LEU A 137 -2.10 -11.19 16.20
N LYS A 138 -2.93 -12.00 15.53
CA LYS A 138 -3.39 -13.30 16.08
C LYS A 138 -2.22 -14.25 16.34
N GLN A 139 -1.21 -14.26 15.46
CA GLN A 139 0.01 -15.04 15.67
C GLN A 139 0.78 -14.52 16.90
N GLY A 140 0.91 -13.20 17.04
CA GLY A 140 1.53 -12.57 18.21
C GLY A 140 0.77 -12.81 19.53
N HIS A 141 -0.55 -12.92 19.49
CA HIS A 141 -1.33 -13.33 20.65
C HIS A 141 -1.10 -14.81 21.00
N ALA A 142 -0.93 -15.67 19.99
CA ALA A 142 -0.75 -17.10 20.18
C ALA A 142 0.65 -17.46 20.71
N ASP A 143 1.70 -16.74 20.28
CA ASP A 143 3.06 -16.94 20.78
C ASP A 143 3.39 -16.10 22.02
N GLY A 144 2.46 -15.25 22.47
CA GLY A 144 2.59 -14.39 23.65
C GLY A 144 3.50 -13.18 23.45
N SER A 145 3.98 -12.92 22.22
CA SER A 145 4.84 -11.77 21.92
C SER A 145 4.10 -10.45 21.78
N VAL A 146 2.78 -10.48 21.58
CA VAL A 146 1.92 -9.30 21.46
C VAL A 146 0.89 -9.27 22.59
N ARG A 147 0.68 -8.09 23.21
CA ARG A 147 -0.38 -7.89 24.21
C ARG A 147 -1.74 -8.35 23.72
N VAL A 148 -2.47 -9.06 24.58
CA VAL A 148 -3.82 -9.51 24.28
C VAL A 148 -4.75 -8.31 24.08
N GLY A 149 -5.44 -8.31 22.94
CA GLY A 149 -6.39 -7.28 22.57
C GLY A 149 -7.37 -7.76 21.52
N HIS A 150 -8.27 -6.86 21.11
CA HIS A 150 -9.15 -7.12 19.97
C HIS A 150 -8.36 -6.94 18.66
N PRO A 151 -8.10 -7.99 17.88
CA PRO A 151 -7.15 -7.96 16.76
C PRO A 151 -7.47 -6.88 15.72
N GLU A 152 -8.74 -6.73 15.35
CA GLU A 152 -9.20 -5.78 14.34
C GLU A 152 -9.00 -4.33 14.80
N ARG A 153 -9.15 -4.05 16.10
CA ARG A 153 -8.89 -2.73 16.67
C ARG A 153 -7.39 -2.43 16.70
N GLN A 154 -6.57 -3.41 17.06
CA GLN A 154 -5.11 -3.29 16.98
C GLN A 154 -4.67 -3.06 15.53
N ALA A 155 -5.14 -3.86 14.58
CA ALA A 155 -4.82 -3.74 13.16
C ALA A 155 -5.17 -2.35 12.61
N ARG A 156 -6.37 -1.83 12.92
CA ARG A 156 -6.76 -0.47 12.52
C ARG A 156 -5.90 0.62 13.16
N SER A 157 -5.51 0.44 14.41
CA SER A 157 -4.63 1.39 15.11
C SER A 157 -3.23 1.40 14.48
N LEU A 158 -2.68 0.22 14.20
CA LEU A 158 -1.40 0.08 13.50
C LEU A 158 -1.46 0.71 12.11
N LEU A 159 -2.53 0.44 11.35
CA LEU A 159 -2.72 1.03 10.02
C LEU A 159 -2.74 2.57 10.09
N LEU A 160 -3.46 3.16 11.05
CA LEU A 160 -3.50 4.62 11.23
C LEU A 160 -2.11 5.19 11.52
N VAL A 161 -1.34 4.53 12.38
CA VAL A 161 0.04 4.94 12.70
C VAL A 161 0.90 4.88 11.44
N VAL A 162 1.02 3.73 10.78
CA VAL A 162 1.93 3.60 9.62
C VAL A 162 1.48 4.42 8.42
N GLN A 163 0.16 4.61 8.23
CA GLN A 163 -0.39 5.50 7.21
C GLN A 163 0.03 6.95 7.45
N SER A 164 0.08 7.42 8.70
CA SER A 164 0.51 8.79 9.02
C SER A 164 1.98 9.02 8.66
N PHE A 165 2.87 8.08 8.98
CA PHE A 165 4.28 8.12 8.58
C PHE A 165 4.44 8.00 7.06
N THR A 166 3.62 7.19 6.40
CA THR A 166 3.69 7.01 4.94
C THR A 166 3.36 8.31 4.22
N LEU A 167 2.26 8.99 4.62
CA LEU A 167 1.75 10.18 3.96
C LEU A 167 2.46 11.47 4.37
N SER A 168 2.77 11.62 5.67
CA SER A 168 3.12 12.93 6.24
C SER A 168 4.59 13.06 6.62
N LEU A 169 5.38 11.98 6.68
CA LEU A 169 6.77 12.06 7.15
C LEU A 169 7.62 13.07 6.37
N ARG A 170 7.37 13.26 5.06
CA ARG A 170 8.12 14.23 4.24
C ARG A 170 8.01 15.67 4.78
N THR A 171 6.89 16.04 5.40
CA THR A 171 6.71 17.40 5.92
C THR A 171 7.32 17.61 7.29
N MET A 172 7.77 16.52 7.94
CA MET A 172 8.35 16.54 9.29
C MET A 172 9.89 16.51 9.28
N THR A 173 10.52 16.32 8.12
CA THR A 173 11.98 16.24 8.01
C THR A 173 12.63 17.59 7.72
N ASP A 174 13.85 17.79 8.21
CA ASP A 174 14.72 18.93 7.90
C ASP A 174 15.98 18.44 7.16
N GLU A 175 16.43 19.17 6.13
CA GLU A 175 17.61 18.79 5.34
C GLU A 175 18.91 19.08 6.11
N ASP A 176 18.89 20.05 7.02
CA ASP A 176 20.09 20.50 7.76
C ASP A 176 20.23 19.85 9.16
N ASP A 177 19.26 19.03 9.58
CA ASP A 177 19.26 18.32 10.87
C ASP A 177 19.16 16.80 10.70
N ALA A 178 20.24 16.10 11.02
CA ALA A 178 20.32 14.64 10.93
C ALA A 178 19.32 13.91 11.83
N GLU A 179 18.94 14.52 12.97
CA GLU A 179 17.95 13.98 13.91
C GLU A 179 16.52 14.15 13.39
N LEU A 180 16.30 15.06 12.43
CA LEU A 180 15.03 15.23 11.72
C LEU A 180 15.06 14.55 10.33
N SER A 181 15.80 13.45 10.20
CA SER A 181 15.85 12.67 8.97
C SER A 181 14.73 11.63 8.89
N SER A 182 14.38 11.18 7.67
CA SER A 182 13.42 10.08 7.49
C SER A 182 13.86 8.80 8.23
N ALA A 183 15.17 8.52 8.30
CA ALA A 183 15.71 7.36 9.01
C ALA A 183 15.53 7.47 10.53
N ALA A 184 15.73 8.66 11.11
CA ALA A 184 15.48 8.92 12.52
C ALA A 184 14.00 8.69 12.88
N PHE A 185 13.08 9.22 12.08
CA PHE A 185 11.64 8.99 12.28
C PHE A 185 11.20 7.55 12.07
N LEU A 186 11.83 6.79 11.15
CA LEU A 186 11.53 5.35 11.01
C LEU A 186 12.04 4.54 12.22
N THR A 187 13.11 4.99 12.86
CA THR A 187 13.58 4.44 14.15
C THR A 187 12.57 4.75 15.26
N GLU A 188 12.03 5.96 15.30
CA GLU A 188 10.96 6.33 16.25
C GLU A 188 9.67 5.52 15.99
N LEU A 189 9.28 5.33 14.73
CA LEU A 189 8.16 4.46 14.36
C LEU A 189 8.34 3.05 14.92
N ARG A 190 9.53 2.46 14.75
CA ARG A 190 9.84 1.14 15.33
C ARG A 190 9.61 1.12 16.85
N SER A 191 10.15 2.10 17.57
CA SER A 191 9.96 2.22 19.03
C SER A 191 8.48 2.31 19.42
N ILE A 192 7.69 3.15 18.72
CA ILE A 192 6.25 3.29 18.93
C ILE A 192 5.54 1.96 18.74
N LEU A 193 5.83 1.23 17.66
CA LEU A 193 5.21 -0.05 17.35
C LEU A 193 5.57 -1.12 18.38
N GLU A 194 6.84 -1.25 18.75
CA GLU A 194 7.32 -2.20 19.74
C GLU A 194 6.64 -1.99 21.10
N ARG A 195 6.62 -0.75 21.58
CA ARG A 195 5.97 -0.38 22.85
C ARG A 195 4.46 -0.62 22.81
N THR A 196 3.82 -0.31 21.68
CA THR A 196 2.36 -0.50 21.52
C THR A 196 1.97 -1.97 21.52
N LEU A 197 2.86 -2.86 21.08
CA LEU A 197 2.60 -4.30 20.96
C LEU A 197 3.10 -5.11 22.14
N THR A 198 4.00 -4.58 22.97
CA THR A 198 4.56 -5.30 24.12
C THR A 198 3.46 -5.81 25.07
N PRO A 199 3.49 -7.10 25.50
CA PRO A 199 2.54 -7.71 26.43
C PRO A 199 2.30 -6.96 27.74
#